data_AF-F5YHJ8-F1
#
_entry.id   AF-F5YHJ8-F1
#
_cell.length_a   1.000
_cell.length_b   1.000
_cell.length_c   1.000
_cell.angle_alpha   90.00
_cell.angle_beta   90.00
_cell.angle_gamma   90.00
#
_symmetry.space_group_name_H-M   'P 1'
#
loop_
_entity.id
_entity.type
_entity.pdbx_description
1 polymer ?
#
loop_
_entity_poly.entity_id
_entity_poly.type
_entity_poly.pdbx_seq_one_letter_code
_entity_poly.pdbx_strand_id
1 'polypeptide(L)'
;MFNTPILFIIFKRLETTKQVFSVLQQIKPRFLYVAADGPRHTVEGEKLLCAEVRQWVLDNVNWQCDVKTLFRDKNFGCGRAVSSAITWLFDNVEQGIILEDDCVPSLSFFPFCEELLEKYKNDERIYQISGHNPLVSINSRFDYFFTRIQYCWGWATWKRAWKQYSFDIIGFNDFIRDKKINTIFKNKYDQLYWLNIFKKMGTHEIDTWDYQWIYTIFNNNGLYISPKKNLISNMGFNQDATHTFDNNSKLFNQKKFDLNIIRHPTTIKVDYKLVRKISKYGFFIENYFDKLFKRVLNIFKNKDLTVFKKIMLILKKIRIKCILFLFPELKVAISSREPFFDKQRNIKYFYPYLISDDVEVGAYTYIQKNSNISKTTIGKYCSIGPNFLCGWGIHPTAGISTSPMFYSTQLTNIISLSQYNKIIERKRIIIGNDVFIGANVTVLDGVIIHDGAVIGAGAVVSKDIPPYAIAVGCPIKILKYRFDELTIQELLDIKWWDFPEDKLQLVEKYFFDIQTFIKICKDLKE
;
A
#
# COMPACT_ATOMS: atom_id res chain seq x y z
N MET A 1 -28.38 -34.83 8.10
CA MET A 1 -27.55 -34.05 9.03
C MET A 1 -26.35 -33.58 8.23
N PHE A 2 -26.07 -32.28 8.21
CA PHE A 2 -25.00 -31.71 7.38
C PHE A 2 -23.63 -31.92 8.05
N ASN A 3 -22.61 -32.38 7.32
CA ASN A 3 -21.37 -32.88 7.94
C ASN A 3 -20.21 -31.88 7.93
N THR A 4 -20.18 -30.92 6.99
CA THR A 4 -19.12 -29.92 6.97
C THR A 4 -19.19 -29.01 8.21
N PRO A 5 -18.10 -28.83 8.97
CA PRO A 5 -18.07 -27.96 10.15
C PRO A 5 -18.44 -26.51 9.82
N ILE A 6 -19.23 -25.89 10.69
CA ILE A 6 -19.66 -24.49 10.55
C ILE A 6 -19.17 -23.68 11.75
N LEU A 7 -18.45 -22.59 11.48
CA LEU A 7 -18.19 -21.52 12.44
C LEU A 7 -19.27 -20.45 12.29
N PHE A 8 -20.02 -20.24 13.36
CA PHE A 8 -21.02 -19.19 13.49
C PHE A 8 -20.51 -18.11 14.44
N ILE A 9 -20.25 -16.93 13.88
CA ILE A 9 -19.70 -15.78 14.59
C ILE A 9 -20.86 -14.88 14.99
N ILE A 10 -21.02 -14.68 16.30
CA ILE A 10 -22.08 -13.89 16.90
C ILE A 10 -21.50 -12.78 17.78
N PHE A 11 -22.29 -11.76 18.07
CA PHE A 11 -21.92 -10.76 19.07
C PHE A 11 -23.10 -10.35 19.95
N LYS A 12 -23.85 -9.32 19.54
CA LYS A 12 -24.92 -8.71 20.35
C LYS A 12 -26.25 -8.54 19.63
N ARG A 13 -26.35 -8.94 18.36
CA ARG A 13 -27.54 -8.70 17.51
C ARG A 13 -28.43 -9.93 17.50
N LEU A 14 -29.35 -10.04 18.45
CA LEU A 14 -30.20 -11.22 18.60
C LEU A 14 -31.08 -11.48 17.36
N GLU A 15 -31.73 -10.45 16.81
CA GLU A 15 -32.69 -10.65 15.72
C GLU A 15 -32.04 -11.10 14.42
N THR A 16 -30.85 -10.58 14.06
CA THR A 16 -30.13 -11.07 12.89
C THR A 16 -29.57 -12.48 13.17
N THR A 17 -29.07 -12.72 14.39
CA THR A 17 -28.62 -14.06 14.82
C THR A 17 -29.72 -15.11 14.64
N LYS A 18 -30.95 -14.81 15.09
CA LYS A 18 -32.12 -15.69 14.94
C LYS A 18 -32.38 -16.04 13.47
N GLN A 19 -32.29 -15.07 12.57
CA GLN A 19 -32.54 -15.30 11.15
C GLN A 19 -31.50 -16.22 10.51
N VAL A 20 -30.21 -16.02 10.79
CA VAL A 20 -29.16 -16.92 10.30
C VAL A 20 -29.31 -18.31 10.93
N PHE A 21 -29.54 -18.37 12.24
CA PHE A 21 -29.69 -19.62 13.00
C PHE A 21 -30.90 -20.45 12.55
N SER A 22 -32.00 -19.81 12.13
CA SER A 22 -33.17 -20.50 11.58
C SER A 22 -32.84 -21.34 10.32
N VAL A 23 -31.82 -20.95 9.56
CA VAL A 23 -31.34 -21.73 8.42
C VAL A 23 -30.45 -22.89 8.89
N LEU A 24 -29.62 -22.68 9.92
CA LEU A 24 -28.82 -23.75 10.55
C LEU A 24 -29.72 -24.84 11.15
N GLN A 25 -30.85 -24.47 11.76
CA GLN A 25 -31.86 -25.41 12.26
C GLN A 25 -32.46 -26.29 11.16
N GLN A 26 -32.56 -25.78 9.93
CA GLN A 26 -33.09 -26.54 8.79
C GLN A 26 -32.07 -27.56 8.28
N ILE A 27 -30.79 -27.18 8.18
CA ILE A 27 -29.74 -28.09 7.69
C ILE A 27 -29.18 -29.03 8.76
N LYS A 28 -29.40 -28.73 10.04
CA LYS A 28 -29.01 -29.54 11.20
C LYS A 28 -27.54 -29.97 11.10
N PRO A 29 -26.58 -29.04 11.22
CA PRO A 29 -25.16 -29.37 11.15
C PRO A 29 -24.77 -30.32 12.29
N ARG A 30 -23.94 -31.30 11.97
CA ARG A 30 -23.39 -32.23 12.97
C ARG A 30 -22.34 -31.56 13.85
N PHE A 31 -21.58 -30.59 13.32
CA PHE A 31 -20.52 -29.88 14.03
C PHE A 31 -20.75 -28.37 13.92
N LEU A 32 -20.99 -27.72 15.05
CA LEU A 32 -21.24 -26.27 15.13
C LEU A 32 -20.25 -25.62 16.11
N TYR A 33 -19.42 -24.73 15.57
CA TYR A 33 -18.49 -23.90 16.31
C TYR A 33 -19.13 -22.54 16.50
N VAL A 34 -19.37 -22.09 17.73
CA VAL A 34 -19.98 -20.79 18.02
C VAL A 34 -18.95 -19.88 18.68
N ALA A 35 -18.58 -18.79 18.01
CA ALA A 35 -17.63 -17.83 18.54
C ALA A 35 -18.32 -16.49 18.84
N ALA A 36 -18.03 -15.92 20.01
CA ALA A 36 -18.56 -14.62 20.42
C ALA A 36 -17.47 -13.77 21.06
N ASP A 37 -17.28 -12.54 20.56
CA ASP A 37 -16.39 -11.58 21.21
C ASP A 37 -16.98 -11.06 22.52
N GLY A 38 -16.13 -10.54 23.41
CA GLY A 38 -16.56 -9.98 24.68
C GLY A 38 -17.23 -8.61 24.53
N PRO A 39 -18.08 -8.21 25.49
CA PRO A 39 -18.72 -6.89 25.47
C PRO A 39 -17.68 -5.78 25.65
N ARG A 40 -17.92 -4.61 25.05
CA ARG A 40 -17.09 -3.42 25.28
C ARG A 40 -17.39 -2.85 26.65
N HIS A 41 -16.37 -2.68 27.47
CA HIS A 41 -16.50 -2.13 28.82
C HIS A 41 -17.07 -0.69 28.85
N THR A 42 -16.97 0.03 27.74
CA THR A 42 -17.43 1.41 27.59
C THR A 42 -18.88 1.55 27.13
N VAL A 43 -19.57 0.44 26.78
CA VAL A 43 -20.94 0.48 26.25
C VAL A 43 -21.89 -0.15 27.27
N GLU A 44 -22.70 0.69 27.90
CA GLU A 44 -23.70 0.25 28.88
C GLU A 44 -24.72 -0.72 28.25
N GLY A 45 -25.16 -1.72 29.02
CA GLY A 45 -26.13 -2.73 28.56
C GLY A 45 -25.58 -3.80 27.60
N GLU A 46 -24.44 -3.57 26.94
CA GLU A 46 -23.89 -4.50 25.92
C GLU A 46 -23.52 -5.86 26.51
N LYS A 47 -23.13 -5.92 27.79
CA LYS A 47 -22.86 -7.17 28.51
C LYS A 47 -24.09 -8.08 28.55
N LEU A 48 -25.28 -7.50 28.79
CA LEU A 48 -26.54 -8.25 28.83
C LEU A 48 -26.91 -8.74 27.43
N LEU A 49 -26.81 -7.89 26.41
CA LEU A 49 -27.09 -8.26 25.02
C LEU A 49 -26.18 -9.40 24.53
N CYS A 50 -24.88 -9.34 24.83
CA CYS A 50 -23.96 -10.42 24.47
C CYS A 50 -24.31 -11.73 25.19
N ALA A 51 -24.66 -11.67 26.48
CA ALA A 51 -25.06 -12.84 27.24
C ALA A 51 -26.37 -13.45 26.71
N GLU A 52 -27.35 -12.61 26.40
CA GLU A 52 -28.64 -13.01 25.81
C GLU A 52 -28.45 -13.75 24.49
N VAL A 53 -27.66 -13.20 23.56
CA VAL A 53 -27.40 -13.86 22.26
C VAL A 53 -26.70 -15.20 22.43
N ARG A 54 -25.67 -15.28 23.28
CA ARG A 54 -24.93 -16.53 23.56
C ARG A 54 -25.86 -17.60 24.12
N GLN A 55 -26.65 -17.25 25.14
CA GLN A 55 -27.56 -18.18 25.79
C GLN A 55 -28.66 -18.64 24.83
N TRP A 56 -29.27 -17.70 24.10
CA TRP A 56 -30.32 -18.01 23.14
C TRP A 56 -29.85 -19.00 22.08
N VAL A 57 -28.64 -18.82 21.52
CA VAL A 57 -28.08 -19.76 20.52
C VAL A 57 -27.93 -21.16 21.12
N LEU A 58 -27.37 -21.29 22.32
CA LEU A 58 -27.17 -22.58 22.97
C LEU A 58 -28.50 -23.30 23.29
N ASP A 59 -29.48 -22.56 23.79
CA ASP A 59 -30.80 -23.11 24.15
C ASP A 59 -31.60 -23.58 22.91
N ASN A 60 -31.29 -23.04 21.73
CA ASN A 60 -32.03 -23.33 20.50
C ASN A 60 -31.37 -24.37 19.59
N VAL A 61 -30.22 -24.94 19.98
CA VAL A 61 -29.67 -26.14 19.32
C VAL A 61 -30.50 -27.36 19.71
N ASN A 62 -31.61 -27.55 18.99
CA ASN A 62 -32.62 -28.60 19.26
C ASN A 62 -32.45 -29.85 18.37
N TRP A 63 -31.26 -30.10 17.87
CA TRP A 63 -30.90 -31.29 17.08
C TRP A 63 -29.59 -31.88 17.60
N GLN A 64 -29.30 -33.14 17.24
CA GLN A 64 -28.03 -33.76 17.60
C GLN A 64 -26.85 -33.02 16.92
N CYS A 65 -26.06 -32.33 17.73
CA CYS A 65 -25.00 -31.44 17.29
C CYS A 65 -23.83 -31.48 18.27
N ASP A 66 -22.61 -31.63 17.77
CA ASP A 66 -21.38 -31.37 18.52
C ASP A 66 -21.11 -29.86 18.49
N VAL A 67 -21.52 -29.19 19.58
CA VAL A 67 -21.37 -27.75 19.75
C VAL A 67 -20.09 -27.46 20.52
N LYS A 68 -19.21 -26.65 19.92
CA LYS A 68 -18.04 -26.09 20.60
C LYS A 68 -18.16 -24.57 20.66
N THR A 69 -17.77 -23.98 21.78
CA THR A 69 -17.88 -22.53 21.98
C THR A 69 -16.53 -21.86 22.18
N LEU A 70 -16.42 -20.64 21.68
CA LEU A 70 -15.33 -19.71 21.97
C LEU A 70 -15.95 -18.36 22.36
N PHE A 71 -16.31 -18.24 23.64
CA PHE A 71 -16.88 -17.01 24.19
C PHE A 71 -15.81 -16.25 24.97
N ARG A 72 -15.62 -14.98 24.63
CA ARG A 72 -14.63 -14.12 25.28
C ARG A 72 -15.27 -13.23 26.34
N ASP A 73 -14.50 -12.95 27.39
CA ASP A 73 -14.89 -11.99 28.42
C ASP A 73 -14.50 -10.55 28.05
N LYS A 74 -13.41 -10.39 27.30
CA LYS A 74 -12.90 -9.10 26.82
C LYS A 74 -13.23 -8.92 25.34
N ASN A 75 -13.48 -7.68 24.93
CA ASN A 75 -13.65 -7.31 23.53
C ASN A 75 -12.27 -7.18 22.84
N PHE A 76 -12.08 -7.86 21.72
CA PHE A 76 -10.86 -7.84 20.92
C PHE A 76 -11.00 -7.05 19.60
N GLY A 77 -12.18 -6.48 19.35
CA GLY A 77 -12.47 -5.76 18.11
C GLY A 77 -12.74 -6.70 16.92
N CYS A 78 -13.28 -6.13 15.85
CA CYS A 78 -13.75 -6.90 14.69
C CYS A 78 -12.61 -7.71 14.06
N GLY A 79 -11.44 -7.10 13.89
CA GLY A 79 -10.30 -7.74 13.27
C GLY A 79 -9.80 -8.95 14.05
N ARG A 80 -9.31 -8.74 15.28
CA ARG A 80 -8.67 -9.81 16.06
C ARG A 80 -9.68 -10.84 16.54
N ALA A 81 -10.89 -10.45 16.92
CA ALA A 81 -11.88 -11.40 17.44
C ALA A 81 -12.31 -12.41 16.38
N VAL A 82 -12.57 -11.95 15.15
CA VAL A 82 -13.01 -12.81 14.05
C VAL A 82 -11.85 -13.67 13.52
N SER A 83 -10.70 -13.07 13.21
CA SER A 83 -9.55 -13.81 12.66
C SER A 83 -9.05 -14.92 13.59
N SER A 84 -9.03 -14.68 14.90
CA SER A 84 -8.65 -15.70 15.88
C SER A 84 -9.74 -16.77 16.08
N ALA A 85 -11.02 -16.45 15.89
CA ALA A 85 -12.09 -17.45 15.89
C ALA A 85 -11.99 -18.40 14.67
N ILE A 86 -11.64 -17.87 13.49
CA ILE A 86 -11.38 -18.67 12.29
C ILE A 86 -10.13 -19.54 12.49
N THR A 87 -9.08 -18.98 13.12
CA THR A 87 -7.89 -19.76 13.48
C THR A 87 -8.24 -20.92 14.40
N TRP A 88 -9.02 -20.65 15.46
CA TRP A 88 -9.50 -21.68 16.39
C TRP A 88 -10.34 -22.78 15.70
N LEU A 89 -11.18 -22.43 14.72
CA LEU A 89 -11.86 -23.44 13.90
C LEU A 89 -10.83 -24.37 13.24
N PHE A 90 -9.85 -23.82 12.53
CA PHE A 90 -8.87 -24.60 11.76
C PHE A 90 -7.80 -25.29 12.61
N ASP A 91 -7.65 -24.94 13.88
CA ASP A 91 -6.91 -25.76 14.85
C ASP A 91 -7.60 -27.11 15.08
N ASN A 92 -8.92 -27.19 14.86
CA ASN A 92 -9.74 -28.38 15.11
C ASN A 92 -10.17 -29.13 13.84
N VAL A 93 -10.24 -28.47 12.68
CA VAL A 93 -10.77 -29.07 11.43
C VAL A 93 -9.92 -28.72 10.20
N GLU A 94 -9.98 -29.54 9.15
CA GLU A 94 -9.22 -29.32 7.91
C GLU A 94 -9.93 -28.41 6.90
N GLN A 95 -11.26 -28.27 7.01
CA GLN A 95 -12.09 -27.40 6.18
C GLN A 95 -13.37 -27.02 6.91
N GLY A 96 -13.96 -25.88 6.54
CA GLY A 96 -15.18 -25.42 7.18
C GLY A 96 -15.83 -24.23 6.51
N ILE A 97 -17.07 -23.97 6.92
CA ILE A 97 -17.90 -22.82 6.53
C ILE A 97 -17.84 -21.77 7.63
N ILE A 98 -17.79 -20.49 7.26
CA ILE A 98 -17.77 -19.35 8.15
C ILE A 98 -19.00 -18.48 7.85
N LEU A 99 -19.82 -18.24 8.87
CA LEU A 99 -21.02 -17.42 8.83
C LEU A 99 -21.01 -16.38 9.94
N GLU A 100 -21.39 -15.16 9.58
CA GLU A 100 -21.62 -14.05 10.52
C GLU A 100 -23.11 -13.95 10.86
N ASP A 101 -23.43 -13.33 12.00
CA ASP A 101 -24.78 -13.17 12.54
C ASP A 101 -25.73 -12.31 11.70
N ASP A 102 -25.27 -11.72 10.60
CA ASP A 102 -26.08 -10.93 9.67
C ASP A 102 -26.08 -11.44 8.21
N CYS A 103 -25.42 -12.57 7.96
CA CYS A 103 -25.29 -13.17 6.64
C CYS A 103 -26.22 -14.38 6.51
N VAL A 104 -27.45 -14.17 6.03
CA VAL A 104 -28.47 -15.23 5.91
C VAL A 104 -28.23 -16.06 4.64
N PRO A 105 -27.84 -17.33 4.74
CA PRO A 105 -27.60 -18.18 3.58
C PRO A 105 -28.90 -18.72 2.97
N SER A 106 -28.86 -19.11 1.69
CA SER A 106 -29.85 -20.00 1.07
C SER A 106 -29.57 -21.45 1.47
N LEU A 107 -30.54 -22.35 1.35
CA LEU A 107 -30.32 -23.75 1.73
C LEU A 107 -29.29 -24.43 0.84
N SER A 108 -29.24 -24.07 -0.44
CA SER A 108 -28.25 -24.58 -1.39
C SER A 108 -26.82 -24.04 -1.20
N PHE A 109 -26.60 -23.03 -0.35
CA PHE A 109 -25.26 -22.56 -0.01
C PHE A 109 -24.40 -23.67 0.63
N PHE A 110 -25.00 -24.48 1.50
CA PHE A 110 -24.30 -25.53 2.23
C PHE A 110 -23.81 -26.68 1.34
N PRO A 111 -24.67 -27.34 0.53
CA PRO A 111 -24.18 -28.34 -0.43
C PRO A 111 -23.25 -27.73 -1.49
N PHE A 112 -23.43 -26.45 -1.84
CA PHE A 112 -22.49 -25.73 -2.70
C PHE A 112 -21.08 -25.63 -2.10
N CYS A 113 -20.97 -25.27 -0.82
CA CYS A 113 -19.68 -25.26 -0.14
C CYS A 113 -19.12 -26.66 0.04
N GLU A 114 -19.92 -27.64 0.48
CA GLU A 114 -19.46 -29.02 0.74
C GLU A 114 -18.89 -29.68 -0.53
N GLU A 115 -19.61 -29.58 -1.65
CA GLU A 115 -19.16 -30.16 -2.92
C GLU A 115 -17.86 -29.50 -3.44
N LEU A 116 -17.75 -28.17 -3.31
CA LEU A 116 -16.57 -27.44 -3.79
C LEU A 116 -15.37 -27.56 -2.84
N LEU A 117 -15.60 -27.69 -1.53
CA LEU A 117 -14.58 -27.98 -0.55
C LEU A 117 -13.90 -29.32 -0.87
N GLU A 118 -14.69 -30.34 -1.18
CA GLU A 118 -14.15 -31.65 -1.58
C GLU A 118 -13.47 -31.58 -2.96
N LYS A 119 -14.13 -30.97 -3.96
CA LYS A 119 -13.61 -30.88 -5.33
C LYS A 119 -12.24 -30.18 -5.42
N TYR A 120 -12.03 -29.10 -4.65
CA TYR A 120 -10.82 -28.29 -4.69
C TYR A 120 -9.92 -28.49 -3.46
N LYS A 121 -10.13 -29.57 -2.70
CA LYS A 121 -9.39 -29.87 -1.46
C LYS A 121 -7.88 -29.78 -1.62
N ASN A 122 -7.35 -30.27 -2.74
CA ASN A 122 -5.91 -30.30 -3.01
C ASN A 122 -5.45 -29.23 -4.04
N ASP A 123 -6.34 -28.37 -4.53
CA ASP A 123 -5.98 -27.33 -5.50
C ASP A 123 -5.50 -26.06 -4.79
N GLU A 124 -4.18 -25.92 -4.64
CA GLU A 124 -3.55 -24.79 -3.95
C GLU A 124 -3.80 -23.43 -4.60
N ARG A 125 -4.32 -23.39 -5.83
CA ARG A 125 -4.70 -22.13 -6.48
C ARG A 125 -5.99 -21.56 -5.88
N ILE A 126 -6.84 -22.40 -5.29
CA ILE A 126 -8.15 -22.02 -4.75
C ILE A 126 -8.03 -21.80 -3.24
N TYR A 127 -8.39 -20.58 -2.81
CA TYR A 127 -8.27 -20.16 -1.41
C TYR A 127 -9.62 -20.05 -0.71
N GLN A 128 -10.69 -19.69 -1.42
CA GLN A 128 -12.00 -19.48 -0.80
C GLN A 128 -13.14 -19.78 -1.76
N ILE A 129 -14.21 -20.33 -1.21
CA ILE A 129 -15.53 -20.45 -1.83
C ILE A 129 -16.44 -19.41 -1.19
N SER A 130 -16.87 -18.41 -1.97
CA SER A 130 -17.85 -17.41 -1.53
C SER A 130 -19.27 -17.93 -1.74
N GLY A 131 -20.21 -17.57 -0.87
CA GLY A 131 -21.65 -17.64 -1.11
C GLY A 131 -22.23 -16.35 -1.66
N HIS A 132 -21.54 -15.22 -1.47
CA HIS A 132 -21.99 -13.92 -1.96
C HIS A 132 -21.56 -13.68 -3.41
N ASN A 133 -22.50 -13.14 -4.19
CA ASN A 133 -22.24 -12.55 -5.49
C ASN A 133 -22.82 -11.12 -5.54
N PRO A 134 -21.98 -10.07 -5.58
CA PRO A 134 -22.44 -8.67 -5.54
C PRO A 134 -23.24 -8.25 -6.77
N LEU A 135 -23.12 -8.99 -7.89
CA LEU A 135 -23.90 -8.77 -9.10
C LEU A 135 -25.29 -9.42 -9.03
N VAL A 136 -25.62 -10.12 -7.93
CA VAL A 136 -26.85 -10.86 -7.67
C VAL A 136 -27.01 -12.09 -8.56
N SER A 137 -26.76 -11.96 -9.86
CA SER A 137 -26.79 -13.04 -10.83
C SER A 137 -25.94 -12.68 -12.05
N ILE A 138 -25.28 -13.67 -12.65
CA ILE A 138 -24.57 -13.53 -13.93
C ILE A 138 -25.11 -14.51 -14.97
N ASN A 139 -24.99 -14.14 -16.25
CA ASN A 139 -25.24 -15.06 -17.34
C ASN A 139 -24.03 -15.97 -17.54
N SER A 140 -24.16 -17.25 -17.19
CA SER A 140 -23.14 -18.29 -17.32
C SER A 140 -23.82 -19.64 -17.48
N ARG A 141 -23.20 -20.56 -18.23
CA ARG A 141 -23.62 -21.97 -18.31
C ARG A 141 -23.23 -22.78 -17.07
N PHE A 142 -22.28 -22.28 -16.29
CA PHE A 142 -21.77 -22.88 -15.06
C PHE A 142 -22.32 -22.16 -13.84
N ASP A 143 -22.45 -22.86 -12.72
CA ASP A 143 -23.10 -22.32 -11.51
C ASP A 143 -22.11 -21.60 -10.56
N TYR A 144 -20.84 -21.50 -10.94
CA TYR A 144 -19.85 -20.63 -10.32
C TYR A 144 -18.76 -20.22 -11.31
N PHE A 145 -17.93 -19.26 -10.91
CA PHE A 145 -16.80 -18.75 -11.68
C PHE A 145 -15.63 -18.40 -10.76
N PHE A 146 -14.44 -18.33 -11.34
CA PHE A 146 -13.23 -17.92 -10.62
C PHE A 146 -13.00 -16.42 -10.74
N THR A 147 -12.70 -15.78 -9.63
CA THR A 147 -12.44 -14.34 -9.55
C THR A 147 -11.22 -14.06 -8.68
N ARG A 148 -10.77 -12.81 -8.71
CA ARG A 148 -9.71 -12.27 -7.85
C ARG A 148 -10.21 -11.18 -6.91
N ILE A 149 -11.52 -10.99 -6.80
CA ILE A 149 -12.11 -10.06 -5.85
C ILE A 149 -12.95 -10.87 -4.88
N GLN A 150 -12.71 -10.64 -3.60
CA GLN A 150 -13.37 -11.32 -2.50
C GLN A 150 -14.65 -10.63 -2.06
N TYR A 151 -15.58 -11.44 -1.54
CA TYR A 151 -16.58 -11.04 -0.56
C TYR A 151 -16.63 -12.12 0.52
N CYS A 152 -16.63 -11.70 1.79
CA CYS A 152 -16.59 -12.59 2.95
C CYS A 152 -17.97 -12.86 3.58
N TRP A 153 -19.06 -12.55 2.88
CA TRP A 153 -20.39 -12.83 3.40
C TRP A 153 -20.75 -14.28 3.09
N GLY A 154 -20.72 -15.12 4.13
CA GLY A 154 -20.95 -16.56 4.04
C GLY A 154 -19.99 -17.25 3.08
N TRP A 155 -18.98 -17.94 3.61
CA TRP A 155 -17.91 -18.50 2.78
C TRP A 155 -17.34 -19.77 3.39
N ALA A 156 -16.52 -20.48 2.62
CA ALA A 156 -15.83 -21.67 3.06
C ALA A 156 -14.37 -21.66 2.62
N THR A 157 -13.51 -22.31 3.39
CA THR A 157 -12.09 -22.47 3.08
C THR A 157 -11.51 -23.71 3.77
N TRP A 158 -10.22 -23.93 3.55
CA TRP A 158 -9.42 -25.01 4.10
C TRP A 158 -8.39 -24.47 5.07
N LYS A 159 -8.01 -25.30 6.05
CA LYS A 159 -6.88 -25.05 6.94
C LYS A 159 -5.60 -24.72 6.18
N ARG A 160 -5.33 -25.43 5.07
CA ARG A 160 -4.17 -25.18 4.20
C ARG A 160 -4.11 -23.74 3.66
N ALA A 161 -5.26 -23.14 3.36
CA ALA A 161 -5.33 -21.80 2.84
C ALA A 161 -5.26 -20.78 3.98
N TRP A 162 -6.01 -21.02 5.07
CA TRP A 162 -6.03 -20.14 6.24
C TRP A 162 -4.69 -20.06 6.97
N LYS A 163 -3.88 -21.12 6.95
CA LYS A 163 -2.51 -21.12 7.53
C LYS A 163 -1.61 -19.99 6.98
N GLN A 164 -1.92 -19.48 5.78
CA GLN A 164 -1.19 -18.37 5.17
C GLN A 164 -1.66 -16.99 5.67
N TYR A 165 -2.75 -16.92 6.41
CA TYR A 165 -3.33 -15.68 6.92
C TYR A 165 -2.33 -14.96 7.82
N SER A 166 -2.13 -13.67 7.55
CA SER A 166 -1.32 -12.79 8.37
C SER A 166 -2.12 -11.53 8.71
N PHE A 167 -2.49 -11.38 9.99
CA PHE A 167 -3.18 -10.17 10.44
C PHE A 167 -2.33 -8.91 10.24
N ASP A 168 -1.03 -9.00 10.50
CA ASP A 168 -0.11 -7.85 10.41
C ASP A 168 0.47 -7.69 8.99
N ILE A 169 -0.17 -8.31 7.97
CA ILE A 169 0.18 -8.22 6.54
C ILE A 169 1.69 -8.30 6.24
N ILE A 170 2.35 -9.32 6.79
CA ILE A 170 3.78 -9.56 6.62
C ILE A 170 4.12 -9.65 5.12
N GLY A 171 5.27 -9.07 4.74
CA GLY A 171 5.77 -9.06 3.37
C GLY A 171 5.12 -8.00 2.46
N PHE A 172 4.41 -7.01 3.00
CA PHE A 172 3.77 -5.97 2.17
C PHE A 172 4.78 -5.18 1.31
N ASN A 173 5.98 -4.96 1.83
CA ASN A 173 7.08 -4.36 1.06
C ASN A 173 7.48 -5.21 -0.15
N ASP A 174 7.52 -6.54 0.01
CA ASP A 174 7.81 -7.49 -1.07
C ASP A 174 6.66 -7.55 -2.07
N PHE A 175 5.40 -7.53 -1.59
CA PHE A 175 4.20 -7.45 -2.42
C PHE A 175 4.23 -6.23 -3.38
N ILE A 176 4.67 -5.07 -2.86
CA ILE A 176 4.87 -3.86 -3.65
C ILE A 176 6.06 -4.01 -4.60
N ARG A 177 7.23 -4.45 -4.09
CA ARG A 177 8.47 -4.61 -4.86
C ARG A 177 8.24 -5.51 -6.09
N ASP A 178 7.61 -6.64 -5.87
CA ASP A 178 7.39 -7.68 -6.89
C ASP A 178 6.19 -7.34 -7.80
N LYS A 179 5.60 -6.15 -7.63
CA LYS A 179 4.47 -5.63 -8.41
C LYS A 179 3.29 -6.62 -8.44
N LYS A 180 3.07 -7.37 -7.36
CA LYS A 180 2.03 -8.42 -7.30
C LYS A 180 0.64 -7.87 -7.60
N ILE A 181 0.33 -6.64 -7.21
CA ILE A 181 -0.96 -6.00 -7.53
C ILE A 181 -1.25 -5.90 -9.04
N ASN A 182 -0.21 -5.84 -9.89
CA ASN A 182 -0.37 -5.76 -11.35
C ASN A 182 -0.86 -7.08 -11.96
N THR A 183 -0.62 -8.21 -11.30
CA THR A 183 -1.10 -9.53 -11.76
C THR A 183 -2.59 -9.69 -11.45
N ILE A 184 -3.08 -8.97 -10.43
CA ILE A 184 -4.46 -8.99 -9.96
C ILE A 184 -5.33 -8.02 -10.77
N PHE A 185 -4.94 -6.75 -10.85
CA PHE A 185 -5.71 -5.70 -11.50
C PHE A 185 -4.97 -5.08 -12.68
N LYS A 186 -5.67 -4.91 -13.81
CA LYS A 186 -5.10 -4.25 -15.00
C LYS A 186 -5.21 -2.72 -14.96
N ASN A 187 -6.27 -2.18 -14.35
CA ASN A 187 -6.46 -0.74 -14.27
C ASN A 187 -5.78 -0.18 -13.03
N LYS A 188 -5.21 1.03 -13.17
CA LYS A 188 -4.49 1.67 -12.07
C LYS A 188 -5.42 1.95 -10.88
N TYR A 189 -6.66 2.39 -11.09
CA TYR A 189 -7.57 2.78 -10.00
C TYR A 189 -7.76 1.67 -8.94
N ASP A 190 -8.06 0.45 -9.36
CA ASP A 190 -8.19 -0.68 -8.43
C ASP A 190 -6.85 -0.99 -7.73
N GLN A 191 -5.72 -0.92 -8.45
CA GLN A 191 -4.40 -1.09 -7.84
C GLN A 191 -4.17 -0.06 -6.73
N LEU A 192 -4.50 1.20 -6.99
CA LEU A 192 -4.30 2.31 -6.03
C LEU A 192 -5.20 2.17 -4.81
N TYR A 193 -6.46 1.83 -5.05
CA TYR A 193 -7.43 1.60 -4.01
C TYR A 193 -6.92 0.53 -3.04
N TRP A 194 -6.54 -0.63 -3.57
CA TRP A 194 -6.08 -1.75 -2.73
C TRP A 194 -4.74 -1.49 -2.05
N LEU A 195 -3.77 -0.87 -2.73
CA LEU A 195 -2.50 -0.48 -2.10
C LEU A 195 -2.72 0.51 -0.94
N ASN A 196 -3.67 1.44 -1.07
CA ASN A 196 -4.00 2.36 0.01
C ASN A 196 -4.64 1.64 1.20
N ILE A 197 -5.58 0.74 0.96
CA ILE A 197 -6.19 -0.09 2.02
C ILE A 197 -5.12 -0.92 2.73
N PHE A 198 -4.23 -1.58 1.98
CA PHE A 198 -3.15 -2.39 2.55
C PHE A 198 -2.16 -1.56 3.36
N LYS A 199 -1.84 -0.34 2.90
CA LYS A 199 -1.00 0.58 3.67
C LYS A 199 -1.66 0.97 5.01
N LYS A 200 -2.95 1.32 5.00
CA LYS A 200 -3.71 1.69 6.21
C LYS A 200 -3.86 0.56 7.22
N MET A 201 -3.96 -0.68 6.73
CA MET A 201 -3.90 -1.86 7.61
C MET A 201 -2.55 -1.99 8.29
N GLY A 202 -1.45 -1.72 7.57
CA GLY A 202 -0.09 -1.79 8.12
C GLY A 202 0.22 -0.71 9.14
N THR A 203 -0.52 0.40 9.14
CA THR A 203 -0.48 1.45 10.17
C THR A 203 -1.54 1.25 11.26
N HIS A 204 -2.30 0.15 11.22
CA HIS A 204 -3.40 -0.18 12.14
C HIS A 204 -4.51 0.88 12.22
N GLU A 205 -4.70 1.66 11.15
CA GLU A 205 -5.80 2.66 11.06
C GLU A 205 -7.18 2.02 10.83
N ILE A 206 -7.21 0.73 10.46
CA ILE A 206 -8.44 -0.01 10.13
C ILE A 206 -8.46 -1.30 10.97
N ASP A 207 -9.45 -1.43 11.86
CA ASP A 207 -9.74 -2.68 12.57
C ASP A 207 -10.72 -3.52 11.76
N THR A 208 -10.19 -4.41 10.92
CA THR A 208 -10.95 -5.45 10.20
C THR A 208 -10.11 -6.72 10.09
N TRP A 209 -10.70 -7.81 9.60
CA TRP A 209 -10.02 -9.08 9.33
C TRP A 209 -10.02 -9.46 7.84
N ASP A 210 -11.03 -9.01 7.09
CA ASP A 210 -11.32 -9.44 5.73
C ASP A 210 -10.29 -8.90 4.73
N TYR A 211 -9.88 -7.64 4.87
CA TYR A 211 -8.84 -7.04 4.02
C TYR A 211 -7.47 -7.72 4.15
N GLN A 212 -7.12 -8.23 5.34
CA GLN A 212 -5.91 -9.01 5.57
C GLN A 212 -5.99 -10.36 4.86
N TRP A 213 -7.19 -10.95 4.81
CA TRP A 213 -7.43 -12.17 4.07
C TRP A 213 -7.34 -11.94 2.56
N ILE A 214 -7.88 -10.81 2.06
CA ILE A 214 -7.71 -10.36 0.67
C ILE A 214 -6.22 -10.23 0.32
N TYR A 215 -5.46 -9.53 1.18
CA TYR A 215 -4.03 -9.36 0.99
C TYR A 215 -3.30 -10.71 0.92
N THR A 216 -3.62 -11.62 1.85
CA THR A 216 -3.04 -12.96 1.89
C THR A 216 -3.23 -13.70 0.56
N ILE A 217 -4.46 -13.69 0.03
CA ILE A 217 -4.77 -14.36 -1.22
C ILE A 217 -4.08 -13.68 -2.41
N PHE A 218 -4.04 -12.34 -2.44
CA PHE A 218 -3.33 -11.61 -3.49
C PHE A 218 -1.83 -11.90 -3.46
N ASN A 219 -1.23 -11.92 -2.27
CA ASN A 219 0.19 -12.17 -2.09
C ASN A 219 0.60 -13.58 -2.57
N ASN A 220 -0.32 -14.54 -2.48
CA ASN A 220 -0.13 -15.91 -2.94
C ASN A 220 -0.71 -16.18 -4.34
N ASN A 221 -1.14 -15.13 -5.06
CA ASN A 221 -1.74 -15.24 -6.40
C ASN A 221 -2.99 -16.14 -6.45
N GLY A 222 -3.65 -16.36 -5.32
CA GLY A 222 -4.79 -17.27 -5.16
C GLY A 222 -6.07 -16.77 -5.83
N LEU A 223 -7.04 -17.67 -5.92
CA LEU A 223 -8.34 -17.45 -6.56
C LEU A 223 -9.49 -17.70 -5.60
N TYR A 224 -10.58 -16.97 -5.85
CA TYR A 224 -11.87 -17.16 -5.21
C TYR A 224 -12.82 -17.87 -6.17
N ILE A 225 -13.68 -18.71 -5.63
CA ILE A 225 -14.89 -19.18 -6.29
C ILE A 225 -16.04 -18.25 -5.88
N SER A 226 -16.80 -17.75 -6.85
CA SER A 226 -18.02 -16.98 -6.64
C SER A 226 -19.19 -17.67 -7.33
N PRO A 227 -20.38 -17.73 -6.71
CA PRO A 227 -21.50 -18.44 -7.28
C PRO A 227 -22.13 -17.60 -8.39
N LYS A 228 -22.74 -18.26 -9.38
CA LYS A 228 -23.44 -17.60 -10.49
C LYS A 228 -24.59 -16.73 -9.99
N LYS A 229 -25.35 -17.23 -9.02
CA LYS A 229 -26.40 -16.51 -8.32
C LYS A 229 -25.96 -16.27 -6.88
N ASN A 230 -26.34 -15.14 -6.32
CA ASN A 230 -26.08 -14.83 -4.93
C ASN A 230 -26.79 -15.82 -4.00
N LEU A 231 -26.06 -16.38 -3.05
CA LEU A 231 -26.57 -17.36 -2.08
C LEU A 231 -26.71 -16.78 -0.67
N ILE A 232 -26.23 -15.55 -0.44
CA ILE A 232 -26.20 -14.91 0.88
C ILE A 232 -26.91 -13.57 0.84
N SER A 233 -27.86 -13.33 1.76
CA SER A 233 -28.41 -12.00 2.01
C SER A 233 -27.76 -11.40 3.26
N ASN A 234 -27.08 -10.26 3.12
CA ASN A 234 -26.52 -9.55 4.26
C ASN A 234 -27.49 -8.47 4.75
N MET A 235 -27.88 -8.52 6.03
CA MET A 235 -28.84 -7.61 6.66
C MET A 235 -28.19 -6.68 7.69
N GLY A 236 -26.86 -6.64 7.75
CA GLY A 236 -26.06 -5.91 8.72
C GLY A 236 -25.82 -4.43 8.38
N PHE A 237 -26.67 -3.81 7.56
CA PHE A 237 -26.59 -2.38 7.29
C PHE A 237 -27.63 -1.70 8.17
N ASN A 238 -27.25 -1.39 9.40
CA ASN A 238 -28.11 -0.73 10.39
C ASN A 238 -27.24 0.02 11.43
N GLN A 239 -27.88 0.75 12.35
CA GLN A 239 -27.17 1.54 13.36
C GLN A 239 -26.36 0.67 14.35
N ASP A 240 -26.70 -0.61 14.46
CA ASP A 240 -26.01 -1.58 15.33
C ASP A 240 -24.80 -2.23 14.66
N ALA A 241 -24.54 -1.93 13.38
CA ALA A 241 -23.40 -2.43 12.63
C ALA A 241 -22.08 -1.80 13.08
N THR A 242 -20.98 -2.52 12.93
CA THR A 242 -19.65 -2.00 13.29
C THR A 242 -19.06 -1.10 12.21
N HIS A 243 -19.32 -1.38 10.93
CA HIS A 243 -18.68 -0.67 9.81
C HIS A 243 -19.66 -0.22 8.70
N THR A 244 -20.90 -0.71 8.68
CA THR A 244 -21.85 -0.53 7.58
C THR A 244 -23.12 0.18 8.02
N PHE A 245 -23.13 1.52 7.94
CA PHE A 245 -24.25 2.35 8.41
C PHE A 245 -25.20 2.82 7.29
N ASP A 246 -24.94 2.47 6.02
CA ASP A 246 -25.74 2.94 4.87
C ASP A 246 -26.81 1.94 4.44
N ASN A 247 -28.01 2.07 4.98
CA ASN A 247 -29.17 1.23 4.65
C ASN A 247 -29.63 1.39 3.17
N ASN A 248 -29.13 2.39 2.43
CA ASN A 248 -29.43 2.58 1.00
C ASN A 248 -28.41 1.90 0.08
N SER A 249 -27.46 1.16 0.65
CA SER A 249 -26.49 0.38 -0.13
C SER A 249 -27.19 -0.64 -1.02
N LYS A 250 -26.77 -0.72 -2.29
CA LYS A 250 -27.26 -1.75 -3.23
C LYS A 250 -26.86 -3.18 -2.82
N LEU A 251 -25.96 -3.31 -1.85
CA LEU A 251 -25.52 -4.59 -1.31
C LEU A 251 -26.33 -5.02 -0.08
N PHE A 252 -27.12 -4.12 0.51
CA PHE A 252 -27.99 -4.45 1.63
C PHE A 252 -29.14 -5.35 1.18
N ASN A 253 -29.36 -6.41 1.94
CA ASN A 253 -30.46 -7.37 1.81
C ASN A 253 -30.69 -7.85 0.37
N GLN A 254 -29.60 -8.15 -0.35
CA GLN A 254 -29.68 -8.63 -1.73
C GLN A 254 -30.42 -9.97 -1.79
N LYS A 255 -31.25 -10.12 -2.83
CA LYS A 255 -31.97 -11.37 -3.08
C LYS A 255 -30.97 -12.53 -3.17
N LYS A 256 -31.22 -13.56 -2.35
CA LYS A 256 -30.55 -14.86 -2.43
C LYS A 256 -31.40 -15.83 -3.24
N PHE A 257 -30.75 -16.82 -3.84
CA PHE A 257 -31.38 -17.84 -4.67
C PHE A 257 -30.92 -19.22 -4.25
N ASP A 258 -31.73 -20.22 -4.59
CA ASP A 258 -31.27 -21.60 -4.56
C ASP A 258 -30.68 -22.06 -5.89
N LEU A 259 -29.66 -22.90 -5.76
CA LEU A 259 -29.07 -23.69 -6.83
C LEU A 259 -29.54 -25.14 -6.68
N ASN A 260 -29.67 -25.81 -7.81
CA ASN A 260 -29.94 -27.24 -7.87
C ASN A 260 -28.60 -27.97 -8.05
N ILE A 261 -28.45 -28.74 -9.13
CA ILE A 261 -27.20 -29.42 -9.49
C ILE A 261 -26.15 -28.39 -9.92
N ILE A 262 -24.94 -28.51 -9.38
CA ILE A 262 -23.83 -27.60 -9.66
C ILE A 262 -23.15 -27.98 -10.97
N ARG A 263 -23.28 -27.14 -12.00
CA ARG A 263 -22.51 -27.30 -13.24
C ARG A 263 -21.14 -26.67 -13.09
N HIS A 264 -20.12 -27.50 -13.03
CA HIS A 264 -18.74 -27.04 -12.87
C HIS A 264 -18.15 -26.49 -14.18
N PRO A 265 -17.36 -25.40 -14.11
CA PRO A 265 -16.46 -25.02 -15.18
C PRO A 265 -15.45 -26.13 -15.49
N THR A 266 -15.13 -26.31 -16.77
CA THR A 266 -14.13 -27.29 -17.24
C THR A 266 -12.69 -26.79 -17.11
N THR A 267 -12.48 -25.50 -16.89
CA THR A 267 -11.15 -24.89 -16.74
C THR A 267 -11.16 -23.85 -15.64
N ILE A 268 -10.04 -23.72 -14.93
CA ILE A 268 -9.82 -22.68 -13.93
C ILE A 268 -9.28 -21.44 -14.65
N LYS A 269 -10.19 -20.51 -14.96
CA LYS A 269 -9.85 -19.26 -15.64
C LYS A 269 -10.62 -18.09 -15.06
N VAL A 270 -9.90 -17.01 -14.79
CA VAL A 270 -10.48 -15.75 -14.33
C VAL A 270 -11.09 -14.99 -15.49
N ASP A 271 -12.36 -14.59 -15.36
CA ASP A 271 -12.99 -13.64 -16.28
C ASP A 271 -12.74 -12.20 -15.80
N TYR A 272 -11.72 -11.57 -16.38
CA TYR A 272 -11.36 -10.18 -16.06
C TYR A 272 -12.47 -9.15 -16.40
N LYS A 273 -13.43 -9.49 -17.27
CA LYS A 273 -14.59 -8.61 -17.51
C LYS A 273 -15.53 -8.65 -16.30
N LEU A 274 -15.75 -9.83 -15.70
CA LEU A 274 -16.51 -9.97 -14.48
C LEU A 274 -15.80 -9.33 -13.28
N VAL A 275 -14.48 -9.54 -13.14
CA VAL A 275 -13.66 -8.84 -12.13
C VAL A 275 -13.89 -7.34 -12.18
N ARG A 276 -13.82 -6.74 -13.37
CA ARG A 276 -14.07 -5.29 -13.53
C ARG A 276 -15.50 -4.87 -13.19
N LYS A 277 -16.51 -5.69 -13.52
CA LYS A 277 -17.91 -5.42 -13.14
C LYS A 277 -18.08 -5.49 -11.63
N ILE A 278 -17.49 -6.48 -10.98
CA ILE A 278 -17.54 -6.67 -9.53
C ILE A 278 -16.85 -5.50 -8.81
N SER A 279 -15.68 -5.06 -9.31
CA SER A 279 -14.96 -3.88 -8.81
C SER A 279 -15.86 -2.65 -8.63
N LYS A 280 -16.74 -2.40 -9.60
CA LYS A 280 -17.68 -1.25 -9.61
C LYS A 280 -18.70 -1.25 -8.48
N TYR A 281 -19.02 -2.43 -7.96
CA TYR A 281 -20.00 -2.59 -6.88
C TYR A 281 -19.34 -2.52 -5.50
N GLY A 282 -18.06 -2.89 -5.39
CA GLY A 282 -17.31 -2.88 -4.13
C GLY A 282 -16.51 -1.60 -3.85
N PHE A 283 -16.02 -0.89 -4.86
CA PHE A 283 -15.02 0.17 -4.67
C PHE A 283 -15.57 1.57 -4.99
N PHE A 284 -15.78 2.38 -3.95
CA PHE A 284 -16.38 3.71 -3.98
C PHE A 284 -15.71 4.72 -4.93
N ILE A 285 -14.44 4.53 -5.31
CA ILE A 285 -13.67 5.50 -6.11
C ILE A 285 -14.17 5.62 -7.56
N GLU A 286 -14.63 4.53 -8.20
CA GLU A 286 -15.21 4.65 -9.56
C GLU A 286 -16.52 5.45 -9.53
N ASN A 287 -17.34 5.32 -8.49
CA ASN A 287 -18.68 5.93 -8.45
C ASN A 287 -18.71 7.46 -8.25
N TYR A 288 -17.77 8.04 -7.49
CA TYR A 288 -17.76 9.49 -7.25
C TYR A 288 -17.38 10.27 -8.51
N PHE A 289 -16.29 9.86 -9.18
CA PHE A 289 -15.84 10.52 -10.39
C PHE A 289 -16.63 10.09 -11.62
N ASP A 290 -17.19 8.88 -11.71
CA ASP A 290 -18.07 8.51 -12.83
C ASP A 290 -19.42 9.24 -12.80
N LYS A 291 -19.94 9.60 -11.62
CA LYS A 291 -21.13 10.46 -11.50
C LYS A 291 -20.83 11.89 -11.97
N LEU A 292 -19.71 12.47 -11.55
CA LEU A 292 -19.25 13.78 -12.01
C LEU A 292 -18.96 13.77 -13.53
N PHE A 293 -18.36 12.69 -14.01
CA PHE A 293 -18.01 12.50 -15.42
C PHE A 293 -19.22 12.25 -16.32
N LYS A 294 -20.26 11.54 -15.86
CA LYS A 294 -21.54 11.43 -16.58
C LYS A 294 -22.27 12.76 -16.69
N ARG A 295 -22.18 13.62 -15.66
CA ARG A 295 -22.68 15.00 -15.73
C ARG A 295 -21.95 15.81 -16.79
N VAL A 296 -20.62 15.67 -16.88
CA VAL A 296 -19.81 16.29 -17.93
C VAL A 296 -20.16 15.72 -19.32
N LEU A 297 -20.31 14.40 -19.48
CA LEU A 297 -20.68 13.76 -20.75
C LEU A 297 -22.03 14.25 -21.31
N ASN A 298 -23.01 14.54 -20.45
CA ASN A 298 -24.30 15.09 -20.89
C ASN A 298 -24.19 16.52 -21.44
N ILE A 299 -23.16 17.29 -21.05
CA ILE A 299 -22.90 18.65 -21.55
C ILE A 299 -22.28 18.61 -22.97
N PHE A 300 -21.56 17.53 -23.32
CA PHE A 300 -20.80 17.42 -24.57
C PHE A 300 -21.45 16.53 -25.63
N LYS A 301 -22.71 16.12 -25.45
CA LYS A 301 -23.44 15.22 -26.36
C LYS A 301 -23.49 15.67 -27.84
N ASN A 302 -23.22 16.95 -28.12
CA ASN A 302 -23.36 17.57 -29.44
C ASN A 302 -22.04 18.14 -30.04
N LYS A 303 -20.85 17.64 -29.67
CA LYS A 303 -19.57 18.17 -30.20
C LYS A 303 -18.65 17.11 -30.83
N ASP A 304 -17.82 17.60 -31.74
CA ASP A 304 -16.89 16.88 -32.62
C ASP A 304 -15.97 15.86 -31.89
N LEU A 305 -15.82 14.67 -32.49
CA LEU A 305 -15.21 13.46 -31.92
C LEU A 305 -13.70 13.60 -31.61
N THR A 306 -12.99 14.47 -32.32
CA THR A 306 -11.55 14.75 -32.14
C THR A 306 -11.28 15.65 -30.93
N VAL A 307 -12.07 16.71 -30.78
CA VAL A 307 -12.05 17.60 -29.61
C VAL A 307 -12.46 16.83 -28.35
N PHE A 308 -13.46 15.96 -28.48
CA PHE A 308 -13.89 15.03 -27.44
C PHE A 308 -12.74 14.12 -26.97
N LYS A 309 -11.97 13.49 -27.87
CA LYS A 309 -10.81 12.65 -27.50
C LYS A 309 -9.71 13.44 -26.78
N LYS A 310 -9.41 14.68 -27.19
CA LYS A 310 -8.42 15.55 -26.51
C LYS A 310 -8.88 15.96 -25.11
N ILE A 311 -10.14 16.41 -24.97
CA ILE A 311 -10.74 16.77 -23.68
C ILE A 311 -10.78 15.56 -22.75
N MET A 312 -11.10 14.37 -23.26
CA MET A 312 -11.09 13.11 -22.51
C MET A 312 -9.69 12.74 -21.98
N LEU A 313 -8.64 13.01 -22.76
CA LEU A 313 -7.25 12.78 -22.33
C LEU A 313 -6.84 13.78 -21.23
N ILE A 314 -7.27 15.03 -21.36
CA ILE A 314 -7.04 16.11 -20.39
C ILE A 314 -7.79 15.82 -19.08
N LEU A 315 -9.08 15.46 -19.16
CA LEU A 315 -9.89 15.08 -18.00
C LEU A 315 -9.35 13.84 -17.30
N LYS A 316 -8.80 12.85 -18.01
CA LYS A 316 -8.07 11.71 -17.40
C LYS A 316 -6.82 12.16 -16.64
N LYS A 317 -6.03 13.08 -17.20
CA LYS A 317 -4.82 13.63 -16.56
C LYS A 317 -5.17 14.49 -15.33
N ILE A 318 -6.21 15.33 -15.43
CA ILE A 318 -6.75 16.11 -14.32
C ILE A 318 -7.27 15.19 -13.23
N ARG A 319 -7.99 14.12 -13.58
CA ARG A 319 -8.55 13.13 -12.63
C ARG A 319 -7.47 12.39 -11.84
N ILE A 320 -6.35 12.02 -12.45
CA ILE A 320 -5.18 11.45 -11.73
C ILE A 320 -4.53 12.51 -10.82
N LYS A 321 -4.34 13.74 -11.31
CA LYS A 321 -3.80 14.84 -10.51
C LYS A 321 -4.68 15.17 -9.30
N CYS A 322 -6.01 15.18 -9.44
CA CYS A 322 -6.94 15.41 -8.34
C CYS A 322 -6.91 14.28 -7.31
N ILE A 323 -6.77 13.01 -7.73
CA ILE A 323 -6.61 11.88 -6.78
C ILE A 323 -5.27 11.98 -6.04
N LEU A 324 -4.18 12.34 -6.73
CA LEU A 324 -2.86 12.59 -6.12
C LEU A 324 -2.82 13.86 -5.26
N PHE A 325 -3.78 14.77 -5.44
CA PHE A 325 -3.93 16.00 -4.67
C PHE A 325 -4.78 15.79 -3.41
N LEU A 326 -5.90 15.04 -3.53
CA LEU A 326 -6.78 14.68 -2.42
C LEU A 326 -6.20 13.60 -1.51
N PHE A 327 -5.22 12.83 -2.00
CA PHE A 327 -4.48 11.82 -1.24
C PHE A 327 -2.99 11.97 -1.51
N PRO A 328 -2.31 12.94 -0.89
CA PRO A 328 -0.89 13.20 -1.13
C PRO A 328 0.00 12.00 -0.81
N GLU A 329 -0.35 11.18 0.18
CA GLU A 329 0.28 9.88 0.49
C GLU A 329 0.18 8.83 -0.63
N LEU A 330 -0.76 8.96 -1.56
CA LEU A 330 -0.80 8.15 -2.78
C LEU A 330 0.26 8.59 -3.80
N LYS A 331 0.81 9.82 -3.76
CA LYS A 331 2.02 10.14 -4.55
C LYS A 331 3.19 9.24 -4.18
N VAL A 332 3.31 8.90 -2.89
CA VAL A 332 4.36 8.02 -2.36
C VAL A 332 4.13 6.56 -2.78
N ALA A 333 2.88 6.08 -2.79
CA ALA A 333 2.54 4.70 -3.20
C ALA A 333 2.47 4.50 -4.73
N ILE A 334 2.28 5.58 -5.51
CA ILE A 334 2.14 5.59 -6.97
C ILE A 334 3.45 5.93 -7.67
N SER A 335 4.40 6.52 -6.95
CA SER A 335 5.79 6.55 -7.40
C SER A 335 6.28 5.10 -7.51
N SER A 336 6.14 4.56 -8.72
CA SER A 336 6.97 3.48 -9.20
C SER A 336 8.40 3.76 -8.76
N ARG A 337 8.94 2.89 -7.88
CA ARG A 337 10.35 2.81 -7.54
C ARG A 337 11.17 2.34 -8.74
N GLU A 338 11.04 3.06 -9.85
CA GLU A 338 12.17 3.27 -10.73
C GLU A 338 12.88 4.53 -10.23
N PRO A 339 14.14 4.73 -10.60
CA PRO A 339 14.78 5.99 -10.30
C PRO A 339 13.87 7.15 -10.74
N PHE A 340 13.71 8.19 -9.94
CA PHE A 340 13.08 9.40 -10.47
C PHE A 340 14.01 9.92 -11.56
N PHE A 341 13.54 9.87 -12.80
CA PHE A 341 14.24 10.39 -13.96
C PHE A 341 13.64 11.74 -14.32
N ASP A 342 14.36 12.81 -14.02
CA ASP A 342 14.12 14.06 -14.70
C ASP A 342 14.72 13.95 -16.11
N LYS A 343 13.92 13.52 -17.08
CA LYS A 343 14.38 13.33 -18.47
C LYS A 343 14.84 14.63 -19.15
N GLN A 344 14.39 15.79 -18.69
CA GLN A 344 14.81 17.07 -19.26
C GLN A 344 16.19 17.48 -18.77
N ARG A 345 16.52 17.13 -17.52
CA ARG A 345 17.82 17.45 -16.90
C ARG A 345 18.75 16.24 -16.75
N ASN A 346 18.36 15.05 -17.19
CA ASN A 346 19.11 13.80 -17.03
C ASN A 346 19.52 13.47 -15.58
N ILE A 347 18.66 13.78 -14.60
CA ILE A 347 18.93 13.51 -13.18
C ILE A 347 18.33 12.16 -12.79
N LYS A 348 19.06 11.37 -11.99
CA LYS A 348 18.64 10.02 -11.58
C LYS A 348 18.71 9.82 -10.07
N TYR A 349 17.57 9.64 -9.41
CA TYR A 349 17.51 9.31 -7.99
C TYR A 349 17.11 7.87 -7.76
N PHE A 350 17.98 7.04 -7.18
CA PHE A 350 17.71 5.64 -6.88
C PHE A 350 16.97 5.53 -5.55
N TYR A 351 15.80 4.90 -5.55
CA TYR A 351 14.97 4.71 -4.36
C TYR A 351 15.54 3.63 -3.42
N PRO A 352 15.30 3.71 -2.09
CA PRO A 352 14.67 4.82 -1.34
C PRO A 352 15.54 6.06 -1.28
N TYR A 353 14.94 7.22 -1.08
CA TYR A 353 15.65 8.44 -0.70
C TYR A 353 14.67 9.34 0.05
N LEU A 354 15.21 10.25 0.85
CA LEU A 354 14.48 11.35 1.45
C LEU A 354 15.17 12.65 1.01
N ILE A 355 14.56 13.37 0.07
CA ILE A 355 15.11 14.61 -0.47
C ILE A 355 14.07 15.70 -0.25
N SER A 356 14.45 16.76 0.47
CA SER A 356 13.57 17.88 0.75
C SER A 356 13.32 18.75 -0.49
N ASP A 357 12.18 19.43 -0.55
CA ASP A 357 11.79 20.27 -1.70
C ASP A 357 12.75 21.46 -1.95
N ASP A 358 13.57 21.83 -0.98
CA ASP A 358 14.55 22.91 -1.03
C ASP A 358 15.94 22.49 -1.55
N VAL A 359 16.04 21.25 -2.01
CA VAL A 359 17.25 20.67 -2.62
C VAL A 359 17.26 20.92 -4.13
N GLU A 360 18.36 21.49 -4.59
CA GLU A 360 18.62 21.73 -6.01
C GLU A 360 19.65 20.74 -6.52
N VAL A 361 19.40 20.13 -7.67
CA VAL A 361 20.30 19.14 -8.28
C VAL A 361 20.54 19.49 -9.75
N GLY A 362 21.81 19.57 -10.12
CA GLY A 362 22.28 19.85 -11.47
C GLY A 362 22.11 18.66 -12.41
N ALA A 363 22.15 18.95 -13.71
CA ALA A 363 21.96 17.96 -14.75
C ALA A 363 22.99 16.82 -14.71
N TYR A 364 22.61 15.63 -15.19
CA TYR A 364 23.47 14.44 -15.27
C TYR A 364 23.97 13.88 -13.92
N THR A 365 23.53 14.46 -12.80
CA THR A 365 23.85 13.95 -11.46
C THR A 365 22.97 12.75 -11.11
N TYR A 366 23.57 11.75 -10.46
CA TYR A 366 22.81 10.65 -9.85
C TYR A 366 22.98 10.56 -8.35
N ILE A 367 21.93 10.10 -7.67
CA ILE A 367 21.90 9.92 -6.21
C ILE A 367 21.44 8.51 -5.87
N GLN A 368 22.32 7.74 -5.22
CA GLN A 368 22.05 6.36 -4.87
C GLN A 368 21.07 6.21 -3.69
N LYS A 369 20.59 4.97 -3.51
CA LYS A 369 19.57 4.61 -2.52
C LYS A 369 19.94 4.96 -1.07
N ASN A 370 18.91 5.06 -0.24
CA ASN A 370 18.89 5.45 1.16
C ASN A 370 19.50 6.84 1.46
N SER A 371 19.72 7.68 0.45
CA SER A 371 20.27 9.02 0.68
C SER A 371 19.22 9.94 1.30
N ASN A 372 19.65 10.77 2.24
CA ASN A 372 18.83 11.68 3.00
C ASN A 372 19.41 13.12 2.96
N ILE A 373 18.79 13.97 2.14
CA ILE A 373 19.37 15.23 1.67
C ILE A 373 18.36 16.35 1.91
N SER A 374 18.83 17.45 2.49
CA SER A 374 18.01 18.63 2.73
C SER A 374 18.87 19.89 2.72
N LYS A 375 18.30 21.08 2.48
CA LYS A 375 19.05 22.36 2.48
C LYS A 375 20.33 22.34 1.64
N THR A 376 20.35 21.66 0.50
CA THR A 376 21.58 21.42 -0.27
C THR A 376 21.42 21.81 -1.73
N THR A 377 22.45 22.39 -2.33
CA THR A 377 22.56 22.57 -3.79
C THR A 377 23.67 21.65 -4.29
N ILE A 378 23.38 20.82 -5.30
CA ILE A 378 24.30 19.86 -5.91
C ILE A 378 24.48 20.22 -7.38
N GLY A 379 25.73 20.33 -7.82
CA GLY A 379 26.09 20.64 -9.21
C GLY A 379 25.76 19.53 -10.20
N LYS A 380 26.25 19.72 -11.43
CA LYS A 380 26.07 18.80 -12.57
C LYS A 380 27.10 17.67 -12.54
N TYR A 381 26.77 16.55 -13.18
CA TYR A 381 27.67 15.40 -13.37
C TYR A 381 28.21 14.76 -12.08
N CYS A 382 27.50 14.92 -10.96
CA CYS A 382 27.93 14.37 -9.68
C CYS A 382 27.52 12.90 -9.52
N SER A 383 28.35 12.18 -8.77
CA SER A 383 28.17 10.77 -8.45
C SER A 383 27.97 10.60 -6.95
N ILE A 384 26.73 10.46 -6.48
CA ILE A 384 26.44 10.37 -5.03
C ILE A 384 26.15 8.91 -4.63
N GLY A 385 27.01 8.36 -3.77
CA GLY A 385 26.93 7.00 -3.24
C GLY A 385 25.76 6.76 -2.28
N PRO A 386 25.45 5.49 -1.96
CA PRO A 386 24.29 5.16 -1.14
C PRO A 386 24.46 5.61 0.32
N ASN A 387 23.34 5.84 1.00
CA ASN A 387 23.29 6.32 2.38
C ASN A 387 24.00 7.68 2.59
N PHE A 388 23.98 8.57 1.59
CA PHE A 388 24.51 9.93 1.74
C PHE A 388 23.60 10.77 2.64
N LEU A 389 24.15 11.50 3.62
CA LEU A 389 23.38 12.25 4.63
C LEU A 389 23.84 13.71 4.74
N CYS A 390 22.92 14.67 4.62
CA CYS A 390 23.23 16.09 4.83
C CYS A 390 22.02 16.98 5.13
N GLY A 391 22.27 18.15 5.75
CA GLY A 391 21.27 19.20 5.98
C GLY A 391 20.43 19.07 7.25
N TRP A 392 20.86 18.26 8.21
CA TRP A 392 20.05 17.87 9.39
C TRP A 392 20.17 18.82 10.60
N GLY A 393 20.85 19.96 10.43
CA GLY A 393 20.84 21.05 11.38
C GLY A 393 21.98 21.07 12.39
N ILE A 394 22.03 22.16 13.15
CA ILE A 394 23.09 22.53 14.07
C ILE A 394 22.49 22.71 15.46
N HIS A 395 23.08 22.03 16.45
CA HIS A 395 22.79 22.24 17.86
C HIS A 395 23.89 23.10 18.49
N PRO A 396 23.55 24.18 19.22
CA PRO A 396 24.54 25.02 19.89
C PRO A 396 25.12 24.26 21.08
N THR A 397 26.45 24.20 21.17
CA THR A 397 27.17 23.51 22.26
C THR A 397 27.72 24.45 23.33
N ALA A 398 27.79 25.75 23.04
CA ALA A 398 28.27 26.79 23.96
C ALA A 398 27.15 27.41 24.83
N GLY A 399 25.97 26.79 24.87
CA GLY A 399 24.83 27.24 25.69
C GLY A 399 24.58 26.35 26.91
N ILE A 400 23.65 26.76 27.79
CA ILE A 400 23.25 25.98 28.97
C ILE A 400 22.62 24.62 28.58
N SER A 401 22.00 24.53 27.40
CA SER A 401 21.38 23.31 26.88
C SER A 401 21.53 23.23 25.36
N THR A 402 21.65 22.01 24.85
CA THR A 402 21.63 21.68 23.41
C THR A 402 20.21 21.42 22.88
N SER A 403 19.18 21.52 23.72
CA SER A 403 17.79 21.26 23.34
C SER A 403 17.17 22.44 22.58
N PRO A 404 16.55 22.20 21.41
CA PRO A 404 15.89 23.25 20.62
C PRO A 404 14.74 23.93 21.36
N MET A 405 14.20 23.31 22.42
CA MET A 405 13.17 23.92 23.28
C MET A 405 13.59 25.30 23.81
N PHE A 406 14.89 25.54 24.00
CA PHE A 406 15.41 26.76 24.62
C PHE A 406 16.01 27.78 23.64
N TYR A 407 16.18 27.43 22.36
CA TYR A 407 16.83 28.32 21.39
C TYR A 407 16.10 28.44 20.05
N SER A 408 15.07 27.62 19.79
CA SER A 408 14.32 27.61 18.54
C SER A 408 12.84 27.85 18.79
N THR A 409 12.16 28.61 17.94
CA THR A 409 10.69 28.70 17.90
C THR A 409 10.05 27.58 17.08
N GLN A 410 10.86 26.77 16.39
CA GLN A 410 10.36 25.64 15.62
C GLN A 410 9.88 24.54 16.58
N LEU A 411 8.66 24.04 16.36
CA LEU A 411 8.05 22.96 17.15
C LEU A 411 8.65 21.58 16.80
N THR A 412 9.99 21.48 16.77
CA THR A 412 10.68 20.18 16.70
C THR A 412 10.35 19.33 17.93
N ASN A 413 10.16 20.00 19.08
CA ASN A 413 9.53 19.43 20.27
C ASN A 413 8.05 19.86 20.33
N ILE A 414 7.25 19.13 21.11
CA ILE A 414 5.83 19.45 21.37
C ILE A 414 5.66 20.89 21.89
N ILE A 415 6.66 21.39 22.64
CA ILE A 415 6.69 22.73 23.23
C ILE A 415 8.03 23.39 22.89
N SER A 416 8.00 24.71 22.64
CA SER A 416 9.17 25.57 22.70
C SER A 416 8.99 26.65 23.77
N LEU A 417 10.02 26.88 24.58
CA LEU A 417 10.09 28.00 25.54
C LEU A 417 10.84 29.20 24.96
N SER A 418 11.48 29.06 23.79
CA SER A 418 12.16 30.17 23.13
C SER A 418 11.15 31.06 22.44
N GLN A 419 11.17 32.36 22.74
CA GLN A 419 10.29 33.35 22.09
C GLN A 419 10.77 33.76 20.69
N TYR A 420 12.04 33.52 20.37
CA TYR A 420 12.65 33.78 19.06
C TYR A 420 13.77 32.76 18.79
N ASN A 421 14.19 32.63 17.53
CA ASN A 421 15.32 31.77 17.16
C ASN A 421 16.65 32.44 17.57
N LYS A 422 17.41 31.82 18.47
CA LYS A 422 18.69 32.35 18.97
C LYS A 422 19.88 32.01 18.08
N ILE A 423 19.74 31.02 17.20
CA ILE A 423 20.78 30.59 16.27
C ILE A 423 20.20 30.34 14.88
N ILE A 424 21.10 30.29 13.89
CA ILE A 424 20.79 29.74 12.57
C ILE A 424 20.95 28.22 12.66
N GLU A 425 19.83 27.52 12.81
CA GLU A 425 19.79 26.07 13.03
C GLU A 425 20.15 25.25 11.80
N ARG A 426 20.00 25.83 10.60
CA ARG A 426 20.30 25.13 9.34
C ARG A 426 21.03 26.05 8.38
N LYS A 427 22.14 25.58 7.82
CA LYS A 427 22.92 26.32 6.82
C LYS A 427 22.97 25.54 5.52
N ARG A 428 22.84 26.24 4.39
CA ARG A 428 22.83 25.61 3.06
C ARG A 428 24.19 24.97 2.77
N ILE A 429 24.17 23.74 2.30
CA ILE A 429 25.35 23.00 1.84
C ILE A 429 25.46 23.20 0.32
N ILE A 430 26.69 23.39 -0.17
CA ILE A 430 26.96 23.55 -1.59
C ILE A 430 27.90 22.44 -2.05
N ILE A 431 27.45 21.64 -3.00
CA ILE A 431 28.24 20.62 -3.68
C ILE A 431 28.39 21.09 -5.13
N GLY A 432 29.64 21.26 -5.57
CA GLY A 432 29.99 21.68 -6.92
C GLY A 432 29.64 20.64 -7.99
N ASN A 433 30.21 20.83 -9.17
CA ASN A 433 30.07 19.97 -10.34
C ASN A 433 31.15 18.89 -10.34
N ASP A 434 30.92 17.76 -11.03
CA ASP A 434 31.89 16.64 -11.13
C ASP A 434 32.37 16.12 -9.75
N VAL A 435 31.53 16.21 -8.72
CA VAL A 435 31.87 15.73 -7.38
C VAL A 435 31.53 14.24 -7.26
N PHE A 436 32.48 13.46 -6.77
CA PHE A 436 32.24 12.07 -6.37
C PHE A 436 32.12 11.96 -4.85
N ILE A 437 30.98 11.46 -4.36
CA ILE A 437 30.75 11.16 -2.96
C ILE A 437 30.59 9.65 -2.77
N GLY A 438 31.46 9.05 -1.97
CA GLY A 438 31.41 7.62 -1.61
C GLY A 438 30.19 7.23 -0.77
N ALA A 439 30.02 5.93 -0.55
CA ALA A 439 28.94 5.42 0.29
C ALA A 439 29.06 5.87 1.76
N ASN A 440 27.93 6.07 2.44
CA ASN A 440 27.86 6.40 3.87
C ASN A 440 28.58 7.70 4.27
N VAL A 441 28.64 8.69 3.38
CA VAL A 441 29.23 10.00 3.69
C VAL A 441 28.19 10.88 4.38
N THR A 442 28.63 11.61 5.42
CA THR A 442 27.83 12.65 6.07
C THR A 442 28.47 14.03 5.85
N VAL A 443 27.68 15.04 5.50
CA VAL A 443 28.15 16.43 5.32
C VAL A 443 27.44 17.35 6.30
N LEU A 444 28.22 18.13 7.06
CA LEU A 444 27.68 19.06 8.05
C LEU A 444 27.15 20.34 7.39
N ASP A 445 26.18 20.96 8.05
CA ASP A 445 25.51 22.17 7.57
C ASP A 445 26.48 23.34 7.31
N GLY A 446 26.33 23.97 6.15
CA GLY A 446 27.13 25.13 5.74
C GLY A 446 28.44 24.82 5.01
N VAL A 447 28.78 23.54 4.83
CA VAL A 447 30.00 23.12 4.12
C VAL A 447 29.87 23.33 2.61
N ILE A 448 30.98 23.72 1.98
CA ILE A 448 31.17 23.79 0.53
C ILE A 448 32.13 22.68 0.08
N ILE A 449 31.66 21.80 -0.80
CA ILE A 449 32.49 20.81 -1.52
C ILE A 449 32.64 21.34 -2.95
N HIS A 450 33.83 21.81 -3.31
CA HIS A 450 34.07 22.47 -4.59
C HIS A 450 34.15 21.48 -5.78
N ASP A 451 34.15 22.04 -6.98
CA ASP A 451 34.11 21.30 -8.25
C ASP A 451 35.23 20.24 -8.34
N GLY A 452 34.90 19.06 -8.86
CA GLY A 452 35.84 17.98 -9.09
C GLY A 452 36.32 17.25 -7.82
N ALA A 453 35.87 17.65 -6.63
CA ALA A 453 36.30 17.01 -5.39
C ALA A 453 35.82 15.55 -5.28
N VAL A 454 36.57 14.73 -4.51
CA VAL A 454 36.25 13.33 -4.22
C VAL A 454 36.21 13.12 -2.72
N ILE A 455 35.08 12.60 -2.22
CA ILE A 455 34.90 12.25 -0.81
C ILE A 455 34.89 10.73 -0.66
N GLY A 456 35.85 10.20 0.10
CA GLY A 456 35.92 8.76 0.37
C GLY A 456 34.74 8.26 1.20
N ALA A 457 34.39 6.98 1.01
CA ALA A 457 33.29 6.34 1.73
C ALA A 457 33.47 6.43 3.27
N GLY A 458 32.36 6.61 3.99
CA GLY A 458 32.34 6.70 5.45
C GLY A 458 32.88 8.01 6.05
N ALA A 459 33.24 9.00 5.22
CA ALA A 459 33.77 10.27 5.71
C ALA A 459 32.69 11.17 6.34
N VAL A 460 33.11 12.00 7.31
CA VAL A 460 32.28 13.08 7.88
C VAL A 460 32.90 14.42 7.49
N VAL A 461 32.28 15.10 6.54
CA VAL A 461 32.78 16.36 5.99
C VAL A 461 32.36 17.51 6.90
N SER A 462 33.29 17.95 7.74
CA SER A 462 33.08 18.99 8.75
C SER A 462 33.64 20.38 8.38
N LYS A 463 34.25 20.52 7.21
CA LYS A 463 34.83 21.75 6.67
C LYS A 463 34.88 21.69 5.14
N ASP A 464 35.06 22.85 4.52
CA ASP A 464 35.09 22.97 3.06
C ASP A 464 36.18 22.13 2.41
N ILE A 465 35.88 21.61 1.22
CA ILE A 465 36.76 20.74 0.44
C ILE A 465 37.16 21.45 -0.85
N PRO A 466 38.45 21.75 -1.07
CA PRO A 466 38.93 22.48 -2.24
C PRO A 466 38.64 21.78 -3.57
N PRO A 467 38.66 22.52 -4.69
CA PRO A 467 38.46 21.94 -6.02
C PRO A 467 39.44 20.80 -6.29
N TYR A 468 38.94 19.73 -6.90
CA TYR A 468 39.73 18.54 -7.29
C TYR A 468 40.48 17.84 -6.15
N ALA A 469 40.22 18.18 -4.89
CA ALA A 469 40.80 17.51 -3.74
C ALA A 469 40.17 16.14 -3.51
N ILE A 470 40.96 15.17 -3.09
CA ILE A 470 40.51 13.85 -2.61
C ILE A 470 40.60 13.88 -1.08
N ALA A 471 39.46 13.77 -0.40
CA ALA A 471 39.38 13.88 1.05
C ALA A 471 38.68 12.65 1.68
N VAL A 472 39.18 12.22 2.84
CA VAL A 472 38.71 10.99 3.51
C VAL A 472 38.69 11.15 5.04
N GLY A 473 37.89 10.32 5.71
CA GLY A 473 37.94 10.11 7.17
C GLY A 473 36.99 10.98 8.01
N CYS A 474 37.05 10.73 9.32
CA CYS A 474 36.41 11.50 10.40
C CYS A 474 37.44 11.58 11.55
N PRO A 475 38.14 12.72 11.75
CA PRO A 475 37.95 14.00 11.06
C PRO A 475 38.40 13.98 9.60
N ILE A 476 37.76 14.78 8.76
CA ILE A 476 38.05 14.88 7.33
C ILE A 476 39.45 15.46 7.08
N LYS A 477 40.23 14.79 6.22
CA LYS A 477 41.56 15.21 5.79
C LYS A 477 41.68 15.17 4.26
N ILE A 478 42.36 16.16 3.70
CA ILE A 478 42.76 16.15 2.28
C ILE A 478 43.93 15.17 2.17
N LEU A 479 43.77 14.15 1.33
CA LEU A 479 44.79 13.12 1.07
C LEU A 479 45.76 13.57 -0.03
N LYS A 480 45.20 14.06 -1.14
CA LYS A 480 45.92 14.58 -2.31
C LYS A 480 44.94 15.30 -3.23
N TYR A 481 45.45 15.87 -4.33
CA TYR A 481 44.63 16.40 -5.42
C TYR A 481 44.58 15.40 -6.59
N ARG A 482 43.54 15.50 -7.43
CA ARG A 482 43.42 14.69 -8.66
C ARG A 482 44.50 15.06 -9.67
N PHE A 483 44.87 16.35 -9.74
CA PHE A 483 45.82 16.92 -10.70
C PHE A 483 46.76 17.93 -10.03
N ASP A 484 47.76 18.42 -10.77
CA ASP A 484 48.58 19.55 -10.36
C ASP A 484 47.80 20.88 -10.41
N GLU A 485 48.33 21.90 -9.75
CA GLU A 485 47.67 23.21 -9.56
C GLU A 485 47.35 23.91 -10.88
N LEU A 486 48.26 23.88 -11.86
CA LEU A 486 48.04 24.49 -13.17
C LEU A 486 46.89 23.80 -13.89
N THR A 487 46.91 22.46 -13.95
CA THR A 487 45.81 21.68 -14.56
C THR A 487 44.46 21.96 -13.88
N ILE A 488 44.43 22.08 -12.55
CA ILE A 488 43.20 22.43 -11.80
C ILE A 488 42.67 23.80 -12.22
N GLN A 489 43.54 24.81 -12.27
CA GLN A 489 43.17 26.17 -12.64
C GLN A 489 42.58 26.20 -14.06
N GLU A 490 43.24 25.54 -15.00
CA GLU A 490 42.77 25.45 -16.39
C GLU A 490 41.39 24.80 -16.50
N LEU A 491 41.14 23.71 -15.77
CA LEU A 491 39.83 23.04 -15.79
C LEU A 491 38.73 23.90 -15.13
N LEU A 492 39.08 24.67 -14.09
CA LEU A 492 38.16 25.62 -13.45
C LEU A 492 37.82 26.82 -14.35
N ASP A 493 38.74 27.21 -15.24
CA ASP A 493 38.51 28.25 -16.25
C ASP A 493 37.74 27.71 -17.46
N ILE A 494 37.94 26.44 -17.82
CA ILE A 494 37.24 25.77 -18.91
C ILE A 494 35.77 25.51 -18.56
N LYS A 495 35.46 25.04 -17.34
CA LYS A 495 34.11 24.68 -16.87
C LYS A 495 33.35 23.80 -17.86
N TRP A 496 33.93 22.66 -18.21
CA TRP A 496 33.39 21.75 -19.22
C TRP A 496 31.94 21.30 -18.93
N TRP A 497 31.50 21.30 -17.68
CA TRP A 497 30.12 21.01 -17.28
C TRP A 497 29.09 22.04 -17.76
N ASP A 498 29.52 23.20 -18.25
CA ASP A 498 28.69 24.22 -18.88
C ASP A 498 28.71 24.17 -20.42
N PHE A 499 29.42 23.21 -21.01
CA PHE A 499 29.44 23.04 -22.46
C PHE A 499 28.06 22.70 -23.02
N PRO A 500 27.75 23.17 -24.26
CA PRO A 500 26.59 22.69 -24.99
C PRO A 500 26.75 21.20 -25.34
N GLU A 501 25.62 20.53 -25.55
CA GLU A 501 25.55 19.06 -25.67
C GLU A 501 26.40 18.50 -26.82
N ASP A 502 26.51 19.25 -27.93
CA ASP A 502 27.34 18.90 -29.10
C ASP A 502 28.85 18.94 -28.80
N LYS A 503 29.28 19.68 -27.78
CA LYS A 503 30.68 19.75 -27.33
C LYS A 503 31.04 18.73 -26.24
N LEU A 504 30.06 18.04 -25.64
CA LEU A 504 30.33 17.04 -24.60
C LEU A 504 31.10 15.82 -25.13
N GLN A 505 31.02 15.51 -26.42
CA GLN A 505 31.79 14.43 -27.02
C GLN A 505 33.32 14.66 -26.91
N LEU A 506 33.77 15.91 -26.76
CA LEU A 506 35.18 16.20 -26.51
C LEU A 506 35.65 15.62 -25.16
N VAL A 507 34.81 15.68 -24.13
CA VAL A 507 35.12 15.14 -22.80
C VAL A 507 35.26 13.62 -22.87
N GLU A 508 34.38 12.94 -23.62
CA GLU A 508 34.47 11.50 -23.83
C GLU A 508 35.72 11.12 -24.63
N LYS A 509 35.97 11.81 -25.76
CA LYS A 509 37.09 11.53 -26.66
C LYS A 509 38.45 11.66 -25.97
N TYR A 510 38.61 12.66 -25.10
CA TYR A 510 39.87 12.98 -24.43
C TYR A 510 39.85 12.65 -22.93
N PHE A 511 38.96 11.75 -22.49
CA PHE A 511 38.71 11.48 -21.07
C PHE A 511 39.99 11.21 -20.25
N PHE A 512 40.97 10.51 -20.81
CA PHE A 512 42.27 10.25 -20.16
C PHE A 512 43.41 11.19 -20.62
N ASP A 513 43.21 11.97 -21.69
CA ASP A 513 44.22 12.87 -22.26
C ASP A 513 43.87 14.34 -21.95
N ILE A 514 44.07 14.70 -20.69
CA ILE A 514 43.65 15.98 -20.12
C ILE A 514 44.41 17.16 -20.76
N GLN A 515 45.69 16.97 -21.09
CA GLN A 515 46.51 18.05 -21.66
C GLN A 515 46.08 18.39 -23.08
N THR A 516 45.78 17.38 -23.91
CA THR A 516 45.20 17.59 -25.23
C THR A 516 43.80 18.21 -25.14
N PHE A 517 42.97 17.76 -24.19
CA PHE A 517 41.65 18.36 -23.94
C PHE A 517 41.76 19.86 -23.61
N ILE A 518 42.62 20.24 -22.66
CA ILE A 518 42.85 21.63 -22.26
C ILE A 518 43.30 22.45 -23.47
N LYS A 519 44.28 21.96 -24.23
CA LYS A 519 44.77 22.65 -25.43
C LYS A 519 43.65 22.93 -26.43
N ILE A 520 42.86 21.92 -26.78
CA ILE A 520 41.74 22.06 -27.72
C ILE A 520 40.69 23.05 -27.18
N CYS A 521 40.38 23.01 -25.89
CA CYS A 521 39.41 23.94 -25.30
C CYS A 521 39.90 25.39 -25.28
N LYS A 522 41.21 25.63 -25.18
CA LYS A 522 41.80 26.95 -25.32
C LYS A 522 41.74 27.44 -26.76
N ASP A 523 42.14 26.60 -27.71
CA ASP A 523 42.13 26.91 -29.14
C ASP A 523 40.70 27.20 -29.67
N LEU A 524 39.65 26.76 -28.97
CA LEU A 524 38.24 27.03 -29.30
C LEU A 524 37.65 28.30 -28.64
N LYS A 525 38.38 28.92 -27.71
CA LYS A 525 37.99 30.18 -27.03
C LYS A 525 38.64 31.41 -27.67
N GLU A 526 39.77 31.23 -28.36
CA GLU A 526 40.36 32.21 -29.29
C GLU A 526 39.61 32.23 -30.62
#